data_AF-A0A7L5AQ45-F1
#
_entry.id   AF-A0A7L5AQ45-F1
#
_cell.length_a   1.000
_cell.length_b   1.000
_cell.length_c   1.000
_cell.angle_alpha   90.00
_cell.angle_beta   90.00
_cell.angle_gamma   90.00
#
_symmetry.space_group_name_H-M   'P 1'
#
loop_
_entity.id
_entity.type
_entity.pdbx_description
1 polymer ?
#
loop_
_entity_poly.entity_id
_entity_poly.type
_entity_poly.pdbx_seq_one_letter_code
_entity_poly.pdbx_strand_id
1 'polypeptide(L)'
;MIAGMDDAAWHEAWLHATPQWVDAMMDDELEYNGWSPMGAGRPASREHLERFRDVLPASVLQLWRRFGFDGFGDGRWWFTDPLQWQPVVDAWLENTEVPFPEQKWWCLSRTAMGDMELWGEVSGPALTITPTLGWIRPNAGNARGMADPVMRERMGCLTLTMAQKDTFEDHDSGQLLVDWAIEHLGLLGPGQVYGLTPAYCFTGKASTSQMGIEDATAHLTFLAQAQEHQLVEDFSDAVSGIAAGIANTTDNGGGGADDQDGDAGTSEADS
;
A
#
# COMPACT_ATOMS: atom_id res chain seq x y z
N MET A 1 -12.74 11.77 -10.19
CA MET A 1 -12.64 13.23 -10.53
C MET A 1 -13.62 14.00 -9.66
N ILE A 2 -13.16 14.99 -8.89
CA ILE A 2 -14.05 15.80 -8.05
C ILE A 2 -15.03 16.57 -8.96
N ALA A 3 -16.34 16.33 -8.80
CA ALA A 3 -17.36 16.97 -9.62
C ALA A 3 -17.24 18.50 -9.58
N GLY A 4 -16.99 19.11 -10.75
CA GLY A 4 -16.90 20.56 -10.90
C GLY A 4 -15.51 21.19 -10.75
N MET A 5 -14.45 20.40 -10.54
CA MET A 5 -13.06 20.88 -10.54
C MET A 5 -12.47 20.78 -11.96
N ASP A 6 -11.81 21.83 -12.45
CA ASP A 6 -11.11 21.80 -13.74
C ASP A 6 -9.74 21.11 -13.63
N ASP A 7 -9.14 20.77 -14.78
CA ASP A 7 -7.88 20.00 -14.84
C ASP A 7 -6.70 20.69 -14.13
N ALA A 8 -6.65 22.03 -14.16
CA ALA A 8 -5.58 22.79 -13.53
C ALA A 8 -5.73 22.82 -12.00
N ALA A 9 -6.96 23.06 -11.52
CA ALA A 9 -7.29 22.97 -10.10
C ALA A 9 -7.10 21.55 -9.56
N TRP A 10 -7.40 20.53 -10.35
CA TRP A 10 -7.13 19.14 -9.99
C TRP A 10 -5.63 18.86 -9.91
N HIS A 11 -4.83 19.37 -10.85
CA HIS A 11 -3.38 19.22 -10.82
C HIS A 11 -2.75 19.90 -9.61
N GLU A 12 -3.18 21.13 -9.27
CA GLU A 12 -2.73 21.82 -8.05
C GLU A 12 -3.15 21.07 -6.79
N ALA A 13 -4.38 20.58 -6.74
CA ALA A 13 -4.89 19.78 -5.62
C ALA A 13 -4.11 18.46 -5.45
N TRP A 14 -3.69 17.87 -6.56
CA TRP A 14 -2.84 16.68 -6.66
C TRP A 14 -1.39 16.96 -6.24
N LEU A 15 -0.82 18.12 -6.62
CA LEU A 15 0.52 18.56 -6.21
C LEU A 15 0.60 18.80 -4.71
N HIS A 16 -0.51 19.24 -4.10
CA HIS A 16 -0.52 19.60 -2.69
C HIS A 16 -1.24 18.60 -1.79
N ALA A 17 -1.67 17.45 -2.34
CA ALA A 17 -2.48 16.45 -1.66
C ALA A 17 -3.55 17.10 -0.76
N THR A 18 -4.29 18.06 -1.34
CA THR A 18 -5.24 18.86 -0.56
C THR A 18 -6.27 17.96 0.13
N PRO A 19 -6.84 18.35 1.29
CA PRO A 19 -7.81 17.53 2.00
C PRO A 19 -8.97 17.04 1.11
N GLN A 20 -9.47 17.90 0.22
CA GLN A 20 -10.54 17.56 -0.72
C GLN A 20 -10.10 16.51 -1.75
N TRP A 21 -8.86 16.59 -2.23
CA TRP A 21 -8.31 15.60 -3.14
C TRP A 21 -8.07 14.26 -2.46
N VAL A 22 -7.54 14.27 -1.24
CA VAL A 22 -7.36 13.04 -0.44
C VAL A 22 -8.70 12.36 -0.17
N ASP A 23 -9.72 13.13 0.21
CA ASP A 23 -11.07 12.61 0.43
C ASP A 23 -11.68 12.03 -0.85
N ALA A 24 -11.46 12.66 -1.99
CA ALA A 24 -11.93 12.18 -3.29
C ALA A 24 -11.19 10.92 -3.75
N MET A 25 -9.89 10.81 -3.51
CA MET A 25 -9.13 9.58 -3.79
C MET A 25 -9.66 8.40 -2.99
N MET A 26 -9.98 8.62 -1.71
CA MET A 26 -10.60 7.59 -0.89
C MET A 26 -12.01 7.21 -1.40
N ASP A 27 -12.81 8.19 -1.79
CA ASP A 27 -14.16 7.93 -2.32
C ASP A 27 -14.13 7.18 -3.65
N ASP A 28 -13.21 7.54 -4.56
CA ASP A 28 -12.98 6.84 -5.82
C ASP A 28 -12.53 5.37 -5.55
N GLU A 29 -11.67 5.13 -4.57
CA GLU A 29 -11.23 3.77 -4.18
C GLU A 29 -12.39 2.93 -3.60
N LEU A 30 -13.22 3.51 -2.73
CA LEU A 30 -14.38 2.83 -2.17
C LEU A 30 -15.42 2.51 -3.25
N GLU A 31 -15.70 3.45 -4.16
CA GLU A 31 -16.61 3.24 -5.29
C GLU A 31 -16.09 2.15 -6.21
N TYR A 32 -14.81 2.20 -6.59
CA TYR A 32 -14.17 1.21 -7.47
C TYR A 32 -14.32 -0.22 -6.94
N ASN A 33 -14.17 -0.40 -5.62
CA ASN A 33 -14.28 -1.70 -4.98
C ASN A 33 -15.73 -2.07 -4.57
N GLY A 34 -16.68 -1.13 -4.67
CA GLY A 34 -18.01 -1.30 -4.10
C GLY A 34 -18.01 -1.48 -2.58
N TRP A 35 -17.06 -0.84 -1.90
CA TRP A 35 -16.85 -0.99 -0.46
C TRP A 35 -17.48 0.16 0.32
N SER A 36 -17.72 -0.10 1.61
CA SER A 36 -18.17 0.89 2.57
C SER A 36 -17.40 0.74 3.88
N PRO A 37 -17.24 1.83 4.65
CA PRO A 37 -16.74 1.75 6.03
C PRO A 37 -17.68 0.89 6.88
N MET A 38 -17.11 0.09 7.77
CA MET A 38 -17.87 -0.85 8.61
C MET A 38 -18.48 -0.21 9.86
N GLY A 39 -17.87 0.86 10.38
CA GLY A 39 -18.20 1.43 11.68
C GLY A 39 -17.87 0.52 12.87
N ALA A 40 -17.03 -0.49 12.65
CA ALA A 40 -16.61 -1.46 13.67
C ALA A 40 -15.41 -0.95 14.50
N GLY A 41 -14.67 -0.01 13.92
CA GLY A 41 -13.50 0.64 14.47
C GLY A 41 -13.79 1.68 15.56
N ARG A 42 -12.82 2.57 15.74
CA ARG A 42 -12.93 3.71 16.65
C ARG A 42 -12.36 4.98 16.01
N PRO A 43 -12.84 6.18 16.39
CA PRO A 43 -12.26 7.42 15.91
C PRO A 43 -10.80 7.57 16.37
N ALA A 44 -9.97 8.19 15.53
CA ALA A 44 -8.63 8.60 15.93
C ALA A 44 -8.74 9.71 16.98
N SER A 45 -8.15 9.51 18.16
CA SER A 45 -8.23 10.51 19.23
C SER A 45 -7.37 11.72 18.90
N ARG A 46 -7.66 12.86 19.54
CA ARG A 46 -6.84 14.06 19.45
C ARG A 46 -5.37 13.80 19.81
N GLU A 47 -5.13 12.94 20.80
CA GLU A 47 -3.78 12.54 21.23
C GLU A 47 -3.05 11.78 20.12
N HIS A 48 -3.72 10.89 19.37
CA HIS A 48 -3.11 10.23 18.20
C HIS A 48 -2.73 11.26 17.13
N LEU A 49 -3.65 12.16 16.79
CA LEU A 49 -3.43 13.17 15.76
C LEU A 49 -2.33 14.18 16.14
N GLU A 50 -2.17 14.48 17.43
CA GLU A 50 -1.07 15.33 17.94
C GLU A 50 0.25 14.58 17.92
N ARG A 51 0.27 13.31 18.37
CA ARG A 51 1.47 12.48 18.39
C ARG A 51 2.07 12.28 17.01
N PHE A 52 1.23 12.04 16.01
CA PHE A 52 1.68 11.71 14.65
C PHE A 52 1.75 12.91 13.71
N ARG A 53 1.47 14.13 14.18
CA ARG A 53 1.45 15.35 13.35
C ARG A 53 2.74 15.58 12.57
N ASP A 54 3.87 15.39 13.23
CA ASP A 54 5.20 15.64 12.66
C ASP A 54 5.89 14.34 12.22
N VAL A 55 5.19 13.21 12.32
CA VAL A 55 5.68 11.86 11.98
C VAL A 55 5.09 11.38 10.66
N LEU A 56 3.78 11.50 10.51
CA LEU A 56 3.02 11.05 9.34
C LEU A 56 2.62 12.25 8.47
N PRO A 57 2.42 12.04 7.16
CA PRO A 57 1.91 13.08 6.27
C PRO A 57 0.52 13.58 6.70
N ALA A 58 0.21 14.83 6.38
CA ALA A 58 -1.09 15.42 6.67
C ALA A 58 -2.24 14.68 5.99
N SER A 59 -2.00 14.09 4.82
CA SER A 59 -2.96 13.23 4.09
C SER A 59 -3.41 12.00 4.89
N VAL A 60 -2.49 11.32 5.59
CA VAL A 60 -2.81 10.19 6.49
C VAL A 60 -3.72 10.66 7.62
N LEU A 61 -3.35 11.79 8.26
CA LEU A 61 -4.11 12.34 9.37
C LEU A 61 -5.49 12.86 8.95
N GLN A 62 -5.65 13.30 7.71
CA GLN A 62 -6.94 13.67 7.14
C GLN A 62 -7.89 12.48 7.10
N LEU A 63 -7.43 11.33 6.58
CA LEU A 63 -8.24 10.12 6.49
C LEU A 63 -8.55 9.52 7.87
N TRP A 64 -7.61 9.58 8.81
CA TRP A 64 -7.86 9.20 10.20
C TRP A 64 -8.89 10.09 10.90
N ARG A 65 -8.96 11.39 10.58
CA ARG A 65 -10.04 12.25 11.11
C ARG A 65 -11.41 11.84 10.57
N ARG A 66 -11.46 11.36 9.34
CA ARG A 66 -12.70 10.99 8.65
C ARG A 66 -13.21 9.61 9.09
N PHE A 67 -12.34 8.61 9.14
CA PHE A 67 -12.73 7.21 9.37
C PHE A 67 -12.23 6.64 10.70
N GLY A 68 -11.22 7.24 11.31
CA GLY A 68 -10.52 6.65 12.45
C GLY A 68 -9.75 5.40 12.07
N PHE A 69 -9.75 4.42 12.96
CA PHE A 69 -9.13 3.11 12.79
C PHE A 69 -10.23 2.07 12.56
N ASP A 70 -10.74 2.00 11.33
CA ASP A 70 -11.91 1.23 10.94
C ASP A 70 -11.62 0.30 9.74
N GLY A 71 -12.53 -0.64 9.52
CA GLY A 71 -12.49 -1.61 8.43
C GLY A 71 -13.36 -1.18 7.26
N PHE A 72 -13.04 -1.68 6.08
CA PHE A 72 -13.73 -1.44 4.83
C PHE A 72 -14.02 -2.76 4.11
N GLY A 73 -15.11 -2.79 3.34
CA GLY A 73 -15.40 -3.92 2.44
C GLY A 73 -15.55 -5.25 3.16
N ASP A 74 -16.37 -5.29 4.21
CA ASP A 74 -16.59 -6.46 5.09
C ASP A 74 -15.32 -6.92 5.84
N GLY A 75 -14.38 -6.00 6.06
CA GLY A 75 -13.17 -6.23 6.84
C GLY A 75 -11.99 -6.73 5.99
N ARG A 76 -12.09 -6.59 4.66
CA ARG A 76 -11.02 -6.91 3.70
C ARG A 76 -9.79 -6.04 3.87
N TRP A 77 -10.00 -4.78 4.28
CA TRP A 77 -8.93 -3.81 4.47
C TRP A 77 -9.23 -2.89 5.65
N TRP A 78 -8.20 -2.47 6.38
CA TRP A 78 -8.35 -1.72 7.61
C TRP A 78 -7.33 -0.60 7.71
N PHE A 79 -7.77 0.54 8.25
CA PHE A 79 -6.87 1.51 8.85
C PHE A 79 -6.54 1.07 10.26
N THR A 80 -5.25 0.98 10.58
CA THR A 80 -4.77 0.45 11.86
C THR A 80 -4.39 1.58 12.82
N ASP A 81 -4.58 1.34 14.11
CA ASP A 81 -3.91 2.17 15.12
C ASP A 81 -2.46 1.69 15.25
N PRO A 82 -1.47 2.49 14.81
CA PRO A 82 -0.08 2.06 14.85
C PRO A 82 0.41 1.76 16.26
N LEU A 83 -0.18 2.36 17.31
CA LEU A 83 0.21 2.09 18.69
C LEU A 83 -0.26 0.71 19.17
N GLN A 84 -1.44 0.27 18.72
CA GLN A 84 -1.94 -1.08 19.03
C GLN A 84 -1.22 -2.16 18.22
N TRP A 85 -0.79 -1.83 17.01
CA TRP A 85 -0.09 -2.74 16.11
C TRP A 85 1.43 -2.80 16.35
N GLN A 86 1.98 -1.89 17.17
CA GLN A 86 3.41 -1.85 17.45
C GLN A 86 4.00 -3.18 17.93
N PRO A 87 3.37 -3.94 18.85
CA PRO A 87 3.94 -5.23 19.29
C PRO A 87 4.11 -6.24 18.15
N VAL A 88 3.20 -6.22 17.17
CA VAL A 88 3.28 -7.10 15.99
C VAL A 88 4.41 -6.65 15.08
N VAL A 89 4.50 -5.34 14.81
CA VAL A 89 5.59 -4.77 14.00
C VAL A 89 6.95 -5.05 14.64
N ASP A 90 7.08 -4.83 15.95
CA ASP A 90 8.30 -5.11 16.70
C ASP A 90 8.67 -6.60 16.59
N ALA A 91 7.72 -7.51 16.77
CA ALA A 91 7.98 -8.96 16.68
C ALA A 91 8.49 -9.38 15.29
N TRP A 92 7.96 -8.79 14.22
CA TRP A 92 8.38 -9.10 12.85
C TRP A 92 9.72 -8.47 12.47
N LEU A 93 10.07 -7.32 13.04
CA LEU A 93 11.33 -6.62 12.71
C LEU A 93 12.45 -6.90 13.70
N GLU A 94 12.14 -7.53 14.85
CA GLU A 94 13.13 -7.97 15.81
C GLU A 94 14.14 -8.92 15.13
N ASN A 95 15.43 -8.58 15.23
CA ASN A 95 16.54 -9.32 14.60
C ASN A 95 16.43 -9.50 13.08
N THR A 96 15.62 -8.71 12.39
CA THR A 96 15.52 -8.71 10.93
C THR A 96 16.26 -7.52 10.36
N GLU A 97 17.32 -7.78 9.58
CA GLU A 97 18.03 -6.73 8.86
C GLU A 97 17.21 -6.29 7.64
N VAL A 98 16.59 -5.10 7.72
CA VAL A 98 15.94 -4.44 6.59
C VAL A 98 16.87 -3.39 5.97
N PRO A 99 16.82 -3.14 4.65
CA PRO A 99 17.77 -2.28 3.94
C PRO A 99 17.48 -0.78 4.10
N PHE A 100 17.18 -0.34 5.33
CA PHE A 100 16.86 1.04 5.67
C PHE A 100 17.58 1.46 6.96
N PRO A 101 17.77 2.76 7.21
CA PRO A 101 18.29 3.25 8.48
C PRO A 101 17.45 2.78 9.66
N GLU A 102 18.08 2.65 10.84
CA GLU A 102 17.35 2.40 12.09
C GLU A 102 16.31 3.50 12.32
N GLN A 103 15.06 3.09 12.49
CA GLN A 103 13.91 4.00 12.61
C GLN A 103 12.72 3.27 13.25
N LYS A 104 11.71 4.04 13.65
CA LYS A 104 10.41 3.47 14.02
C LYS A 104 9.57 3.18 12.78
N TRP A 105 8.84 2.07 12.85
CA TRP A 105 7.94 1.60 11.81
C TRP A 105 6.53 1.53 12.37
N TRP A 106 5.57 2.08 11.63
CA TRP A 106 4.18 2.20 12.03
C TRP A 106 3.30 1.49 11.00
N CYS A 107 2.53 0.49 11.42
CA CYS A 107 1.51 -0.10 10.56
C CYS A 107 0.40 0.93 10.36
N LEU A 108 0.12 1.30 9.10
CA LEU A 108 -0.95 2.25 8.77
C LEU A 108 -2.19 1.56 8.21
N SER A 109 -1.98 0.48 7.46
CA SER A 109 -3.05 -0.30 6.86
C SER A 109 -2.75 -1.80 6.97
N ARG A 110 -3.81 -2.61 6.93
CA ARG A 110 -3.69 -4.06 6.80
C ARG A 110 -4.80 -4.71 5.98
N THR A 111 -4.58 -5.94 5.54
CA THR A 111 -5.62 -6.81 4.99
C THR A 111 -6.37 -7.62 6.06
N ALA A 112 -7.31 -8.47 5.65
CA ALA A 112 -8.08 -9.34 6.53
C ALA A 112 -7.23 -10.48 7.12
N MET A 113 -6.23 -10.98 6.37
CA MET A 113 -5.27 -11.97 6.86
C MET A 113 -4.04 -11.35 7.55
N GLY A 114 -3.96 -10.02 7.59
CA GLY A 114 -2.95 -9.30 8.37
C GLY A 114 -1.69 -8.94 7.59
N ASP A 115 -1.73 -8.88 6.26
CA ASP A 115 -0.66 -8.25 5.48
C ASP A 115 -0.62 -6.76 5.85
N MET A 116 0.55 -6.25 6.20
CA MET A 116 0.73 -4.92 6.79
C MET A 116 1.51 -3.99 5.87
N GLU A 117 1.02 -2.77 5.67
CA GLU A 117 1.79 -1.68 5.09
C GLU A 117 2.39 -0.81 6.19
N LEU A 118 3.72 -0.74 6.21
CA LEU A 118 4.47 -0.04 7.24
C LEU A 118 5.05 1.27 6.74
N TRP A 119 4.87 2.30 7.56
CA TRP A 119 5.47 3.61 7.40
C TRP A 119 6.68 3.76 8.32
N GLY A 120 7.87 3.88 7.74
CA GLY A 120 9.10 4.27 8.44
C GLY A 120 9.18 5.79 8.58
N GLU A 121 9.58 6.31 9.73
CA GLU A 121 9.67 7.77 9.96
C GLU A 121 10.61 8.49 8.98
N VAL A 122 11.64 7.77 8.51
CA VAL A 122 12.64 8.24 7.54
C VAL A 122 12.28 7.78 6.13
N SER A 123 11.93 6.50 5.96
CA SER A 123 11.76 5.87 4.64
C SER A 123 10.33 5.85 4.11
N GLY A 124 9.32 6.34 4.84
CA GLY A 124 7.95 6.38 4.35
C GLY A 124 7.35 4.99 4.21
N PRO A 125 6.43 4.75 3.25
CA PRO A 125 5.76 3.46 3.09
C PRO A 125 6.65 2.47 2.33
N ALA A 126 7.82 2.18 2.89
CA ALA A 126 8.90 1.45 2.22
C ALA A 126 8.99 -0.02 2.64
N LEU A 127 8.03 -0.53 3.42
CA LEU A 127 8.07 -1.90 3.91
C LEU A 127 6.66 -2.49 3.99
N THR A 128 6.47 -3.66 3.39
CA THR A 128 5.27 -4.48 3.53
C THR A 128 5.65 -5.80 4.18
N ILE A 129 4.79 -6.30 5.07
CA ILE A 129 4.97 -7.61 5.70
C ILE A 129 3.78 -8.47 5.31
N THR A 130 4.03 -9.70 4.86
CA THR A 130 3.01 -10.73 4.60
C THR A 130 3.23 -11.87 5.60
N PRO A 131 2.59 -11.80 6.79
CA PRO A 131 2.85 -12.75 7.87
C PRO A 131 2.59 -14.21 7.51
N THR A 132 1.59 -14.46 6.66
CA THR A 132 1.21 -15.80 6.20
C THR A 132 2.34 -16.51 5.44
N LEU A 133 3.20 -15.75 4.76
CA LEU A 133 4.33 -16.28 3.97
C LEU A 133 5.70 -16.09 4.62
N GLY A 134 5.77 -15.39 5.76
CA GLY A 134 7.05 -15.01 6.35
C GLY A 134 7.80 -13.94 5.57
N TRP A 135 7.12 -13.20 4.68
CA TRP A 135 7.78 -12.27 3.77
C TRP A 135 7.84 -10.85 4.32
N ILE A 136 9.00 -10.23 4.15
CA ILE A 136 9.24 -8.82 4.39
C ILE A 136 9.74 -8.22 3.08
N ARG A 137 8.98 -7.27 2.52
CA ARG A 137 9.25 -6.69 1.20
C ARG A 137 9.63 -5.22 1.34
N PRO A 138 10.91 -4.86 1.11
CA PRO A 138 11.33 -3.48 1.03
C PRO A 138 10.89 -2.82 -0.30
N ASN A 139 10.77 -1.50 -0.28
CA ASN A 139 10.55 -0.65 -1.45
C ASN A 139 11.40 0.63 -1.33
N ALA A 140 12.62 0.56 -1.87
CA ALA A 140 13.59 1.65 -1.90
C ALA A 140 13.16 2.82 -2.81
N GLY A 141 12.31 2.56 -3.81
CA GLY A 141 11.65 3.59 -4.61
C GLY A 141 10.85 4.57 -3.75
N ASN A 142 10.00 4.05 -2.85
CA ASN A 142 9.23 4.86 -1.89
C ASN A 142 10.16 5.60 -0.92
N ALA A 143 11.21 4.93 -0.42
CA ALA A 143 12.19 5.56 0.47
C ALA A 143 12.89 6.77 -0.16
N ARG A 144 13.25 6.70 -1.45
CA ARG A 144 13.84 7.84 -2.18
C ARG A 144 12.85 8.99 -2.33
N GLY A 145 11.57 8.70 -2.49
CA GLY A 145 10.50 9.70 -2.60
C GLY A 145 10.34 10.58 -1.35
N MET A 146 10.79 10.12 -0.18
CA MET A 146 10.61 10.84 1.09
C MET A 146 11.34 12.18 1.19
N ALA A 147 12.35 12.41 0.35
CA ALA A 147 13.06 13.69 0.31
C ALA A 147 12.24 14.84 -0.29
N ASP A 148 11.21 14.52 -1.08
CA ASP A 148 10.28 15.48 -1.68
C ASP A 148 9.02 15.59 -0.81
N PRO A 149 8.71 16.77 -0.22
CA PRO A 149 7.52 16.97 0.61
C PRO A 149 6.20 16.68 -0.12
N VAL A 150 6.11 16.99 -1.42
CA VAL A 150 4.92 16.70 -2.24
C VAL A 150 4.77 15.20 -2.39
N MET A 151 5.87 14.50 -2.73
CA MET A 151 5.84 13.05 -2.86
C MET A 151 5.52 12.37 -1.52
N ARG A 152 6.06 12.86 -0.41
CA ARG A 152 5.74 12.38 0.95
C ARG A 152 4.24 12.45 1.24
N GLU A 153 3.60 13.59 0.97
CA GLU A 153 2.16 13.74 1.16
C GLU A 153 1.34 12.81 0.25
N ARG A 154 1.78 12.64 -0.99
CA ARG A 154 1.11 11.77 -1.97
C ARG A 154 1.25 10.30 -1.60
N MET A 155 2.43 9.86 -1.20
CA MET A 155 2.65 8.50 -0.68
C MET A 155 1.78 8.22 0.55
N GLY A 156 1.65 9.19 1.46
CA GLY A 156 0.73 9.08 2.62
C GLY A 156 -0.72 8.88 2.22
N CYS A 157 -1.19 9.61 1.19
CA CYS A 157 -2.52 9.42 0.63
C CYS A 157 -2.67 8.01 0.06
N LEU A 158 -1.75 7.60 -0.83
CA LEU A 158 -1.85 6.34 -1.56
C LEU A 158 -1.82 5.12 -0.63
N THR A 159 -1.04 5.14 0.46
CA THR A 159 -1.05 4.06 1.47
C THR A 159 -2.45 3.83 2.07
N LEU A 160 -3.29 4.87 2.13
CA LEU A 160 -4.63 4.80 2.67
C LEU A 160 -5.73 5.04 1.62
N THR A 161 -5.41 5.01 0.33
CA THR A 161 -6.39 5.11 -0.78
C THR A 161 -6.10 4.13 -1.92
N MET A 162 -5.25 3.13 -1.70
CA MET A 162 -5.02 2.01 -2.61
C MET A 162 -5.09 0.73 -1.78
N ALA A 163 -6.26 0.12 -1.69
CA ALA A 163 -6.45 -0.99 -0.77
C ALA A 163 -5.68 -2.23 -1.23
N GLN A 164 -4.96 -2.84 -0.29
CA GLN A 164 -4.40 -4.17 -0.49
C GLN A 164 -5.49 -5.23 -0.38
N LYS A 165 -5.34 -6.32 -1.12
CA LYS A 165 -6.27 -7.45 -1.12
C LYS A 165 -5.51 -8.74 -0.86
N ASP A 166 -6.07 -9.56 0.02
CA ASP A 166 -5.61 -10.93 0.19
C ASP A 166 -5.92 -11.74 -1.07
N THR A 167 -4.93 -12.47 -1.57
CA THR A 167 -5.05 -13.28 -2.80
C THR A 167 -4.91 -14.77 -2.53
N PHE A 168 -4.93 -15.19 -1.26
CA PHE A 168 -4.82 -16.59 -0.91
C PHE A 168 -6.09 -17.35 -1.31
N GLU A 169 -5.88 -18.43 -2.05
CA GLU A 169 -6.93 -19.35 -2.48
C GLU A 169 -6.79 -20.67 -1.71
N ASP A 170 -7.93 -21.29 -1.43
CA ASP A 170 -8.00 -22.66 -0.98
C ASP A 170 -7.40 -23.56 -2.06
N HIS A 171 -6.41 -24.36 -1.65
CA HIS A 171 -5.61 -25.14 -2.57
C HIS A 171 -6.43 -26.14 -3.42
N ASP A 172 -7.54 -26.65 -2.89
CA ASP A 172 -8.32 -27.70 -3.54
C ASP A 172 -9.44 -27.12 -4.41
N SER A 173 -10.12 -26.07 -3.93
CA SER A 173 -11.29 -25.47 -4.61
C SER A 173 -10.95 -24.25 -5.46
N GLY A 174 -9.82 -23.58 -5.23
CA GLY A 174 -9.47 -22.30 -5.85
C GLY A 174 -10.31 -21.12 -5.35
N GLN A 175 -11.13 -21.30 -4.30
CA GLN A 175 -11.92 -20.21 -3.72
C GLN A 175 -11.02 -19.30 -2.87
N LEU A 176 -11.19 -17.99 -2.98
CA LEU A 176 -10.51 -17.04 -2.09
C LEU A 176 -10.86 -17.30 -0.63
N LEU A 177 -9.84 -17.43 0.22
CA LEU A 177 -10.02 -17.77 1.63
C LEU A 177 -10.80 -16.70 2.39
N VAL A 178 -10.57 -15.43 2.09
CA VAL A 178 -11.27 -14.31 2.74
C VAL A 178 -12.74 -14.27 2.36
N ASP A 179 -13.09 -14.54 1.09
CA ASP A 179 -14.49 -14.60 0.66
C ASP A 179 -15.21 -15.74 1.38
N TRP A 180 -14.59 -16.93 1.43
CA TRP A 180 -15.14 -18.05 2.20
C TRP A 180 -15.29 -17.71 3.69
N ALA A 181 -14.28 -17.07 4.30
CA ALA A 181 -14.29 -16.74 5.72
C ALA A 181 -15.38 -15.73 6.08
N ILE A 182 -15.60 -14.72 5.24
CA ILE A 182 -16.69 -13.74 5.42
C ILE A 182 -18.05 -14.44 5.39
N GLU A 183 -18.24 -15.38 4.45
CA GLU A 183 -19.50 -16.12 4.30
C GLU A 183 -19.77 -17.11 5.45
N HIS A 184 -18.73 -17.74 6.00
CA HIS A 184 -18.88 -18.89 6.91
C HIS A 184 -18.51 -18.62 8.37
N LEU A 185 -17.59 -17.70 8.63
CA LEU A 185 -17.11 -17.34 9.97
C LEU A 185 -17.70 -16.02 10.46
N GLY A 186 -18.08 -15.13 9.53
CA GLY A 186 -18.60 -13.80 9.81
C GLY A 186 -17.52 -12.73 9.85
N LEU A 187 -17.94 -11.47 10.01
CA LEU A 187 -17.07 -10.30 9.84
C LEU A 187 -16.05 -10.12 10.98
N LEU A 188 -14.88 -9.60 10.63
CA LEU A 188 -13.82 -9.27 11.60
C LEU A 188 -14.18 -8.02 12.43
N GLY A 189 -13.77 -8.05 13.69
CA GLY A 189 -13.57 -6.85 14.51
C GLY A 189 -12.18 -6.22 14.33
N PRO A 190 -11.94 -5.02 14.91
CA PRO A 190 -10.70 -4.26 14.69
C PRO A 190 -9.40 -4.97 15.12
N GLY A 191 -9.49 -5.76 16.19
CA GLY A 191 -8.37 -6.54 16.74
C GLY A 191 -8.31 -7.98 16.24
N GLN A 192 -9.01 -8.31 15.15
CA GLN A 192 -9.10 -9.67 14.64
C GLN A 192 -8.56 -9.79 13.21
N VAL A 193 -8.06 -10.96 12.88
CA VAL A 193 -7.66 -11.38 11.53
C VAL A 193 -8.25 -12.75 11.21
N TYR A 194 -8.35 -13.07 9.93
CA TYR A 194 -8.51 -14.47 9.53
C TYR A 194 -7.15 -15.16 9.52
N GLY A 195 -6.99 -16.18 10.35
CA GLY A 195 -5.77 -16.95 10.48
C GLY A 195 -5.93 -18.39 9.98
N LEU A 196 -4.81 -19.00 9.60
CA LEU A 196 -4.73 -20.43 9.29
C LEU A 196 -4.22 -21.21 10.51
N THR A 197 -4.98 -22.20 10.94
CA THR A 197 -4.62 -23.10 12.04
C THR A 197 -4.77 -24.57 11.59
N PRO A 198 -3.67 -25.34 11.45
CA PRO A 198 -2.27 -24.94 11.62
C PRO A 198 -1.80 -23.89 10.61
N ALA A 199 -0.80 -23.09 10.99
CA ALA A 199 -0.25 -22.04 10.14
C ALA A 199 0.39 -22.56 8.84
N TYR A 200 0.34 -21.72 7.79
CA TYR A 200 0.84 -22.05 6.45
C TYR A 200 2.30 -22.51 6.46
N CYS A 201 3.16 -21.88 7.26
CA CYS A 201 4.58 -22.24 7.38
C CYS A 201 4.83 -23.69 7.84
N PHE A 202 3.86 -24.34 8.49
CA PHE A 202 3.96 -25.74 8.90
C PHE A 202 3.39 -26.73 7.89
N THR A 203 2.44 -26.29 7.06
CA THR A 203 1.66 -27.18 6.18
C THR A 203 2.04 -27.03 4.72
N GLY A 204 2.53 -25.87 4.30
CA GLY A 204 2.68 -25.48 2.90
C GLY A 204 1.36 -25.45 2.12
N LYS A 205 0.22 -25.57 2.82
CA LYS A 205 -1.12 -25.66 2.26
C LYS A 205 -2.02 -24.62 2.92
N ALA A 206 -2.75 -23.89 2.10
CA ALA A 206 -3.81 -22.99 2.52
C ALA A 206 -5.16 -23.66 2.23
N SER A 207 -6.02 -23.77 3.25
CA SER A 207 -7.35 -24.37 3.10
C SER A 207 -8.40 -23.69 3.97
N THR A 208 -9.62 -23.59 3.46
CA THR A 208 -10.82 -23.15 4.18
C THR A 208 -11.02 -23.89 5.50
N SER A 209 -10.70 -25.19 5.55
CA SER A 209 -10.81 -26.01 6.76
C SER A 209 -9.88 -25.59 7.91
N GLN A 210 -8.85 -24.78 7.61
CA GLN A 210 -7.90 -24.24 8.57
C GLN A 210 -8.23 -22.80 8.98
N MET A 211 -9.20 -22.16 8.31
CA MET A 211 -9.52 -20.75 8.54
C MET A 211 -10.27 -20.57 9.86
N GLY A 212 -9.86 -19.57 10.63
CA GLY A 212 -10.50 -19.14 11.85
C GLY A 212 -10.43 -17.63 12.04
N ILE A 213 -11.30 -17.08 12.89
CA ILE A 213 -11.16 -15.70 13.38
C ILE A 213 -10.24 -15.75 14.59
N GLU A 214 -9.11 -15.07 14.51
CA GLU A 214 -8.06 -15.08 15.52
C GLU A 214 -7.85 -13.67 16.12
N ASP A 215 -7.29 -13.60 17.33
CA ASP A 215 -6.75 -12.35 17.86
C ASP A 215 -5.53 -11.93 17.03
N ALA A 216 -5.56 -10.72 16.48
CA ALA A 216 -4.56 -10.24 15.54
C ALA A 216 -3.16 -10.19 16.17
N THR A 217 -3.05 -9.63 17.38
CA THR A 217 -1.75 -9.47 18.04
C THR A 217 -1.15 -10.83 18.39
N ALA A 218 -1.94 -11.73 18.99
CA ALA A 218 -1.48 -13.05 19.37
C ALA A 218 -1.10 -13.90 18.16
N HIS A 219 -1.96 -13.97 17.14
CA HIS A 219 -1.73 -14.80 15.95
C HIS A 219 -0.53 -14.32 15.14
N LEU A 220 -0.44 -13.01 14.85
CA LEU A 220 0.63 -12.48 14.01
C LEU A 220 1.98 -12.44 14.73
N THR A 221 2.00 -12.27 16.06
CA THR A 221 3.24 -12.42 16.86
C THR A 221 3.69 -13.87 16.92
N PHE A 222 2.76 -14.81 17.05
CA PHE A 222 3.07 -16.24 16.94
C PHE A 222 3.70 -16.56 15.58
N LEU A 223 3.13 -16.03 14.49
CA LEU A 223 3.69 -16.22 13.15
C LEU A 223 5.11 -15.67 13.02
N ALA A 224 5.42 -14.50 13.60
CA ALA A 224 6.78 -13.96 13.61
C ALA A 224 7.78 -14.89 14.33
N GLN A 225 7.36 -15.51 15.44
CA GLN A 225 8.22 -16.41 16.21
C GLN A 225 8.35 -17.82 15.61
N ALA A 226 7.36 -18.23 14.83
CA ALA A 226 7.22 -19.60 14.33
C ALA A 226 7.96 -19.88 13.02
N GLN A 227 8.39 -18.84 12.30
CA GLN A 227 8.96 -18.98 10.96
C GLN A 227 10.16 -18.06 10.73
N GLU A 228 10.94 -18.36 9.70
CA GLU A 228 12.02 -17.49 9.26
C GLU A 228 11.45 -16.30 8.49
N HIS A 229 12.03 -15.12 8.70
CA HIS A 229 11.67 -13.91 7.97
C HIS A 229 12.48 -13.83 6.67
N GLN A 230 11.80 -13.93 5.53
CA GLN A 230 12.40 -13.83 4.22
C GLN A 230 12.31 -12.41 3.71
N LEU A 231 13.48 -11.77 3.51
CA LEU A 231 13.57 -10.50 2.82
C LEU A 231 13.38 -10.73 1.31
N VAL A 232 12.28 -10.25 0.75
CA VAL A 232 11.97 -10.37 -0.68
C VAL A 232 12.82 -9.39 -1.48
N GLU A 233 13.27 -9.81 -2.67
CA GLU A 233 14.04 -8.95 -3.56
C GLU A 233 13.25 -7.69 -3.96
N ASP A 234 13.91 -6.53 -3.85
CA ASP A 234 13.34 -5.24 -4.19
C ASP A 234 13.74 -4.82 -5.60
N PHE A 235 12.76 -4.84 -6.50
CA PHE A 235 12.93 -4.41 -7.89
C PHE A 235 12.57 -2.93 -8.13
N SER A 236 12.11 -2.21 -7.11
CA SER A 236 11.67 -0.81 -7.24
C SER A 236 12.81 0.13 -7.66
N ASP A 237 14.05 -0.19 -7.27
CA ASP A 237 15.23 0.59 -7.66
C ASP A 237 15.62 0.40 -9.13
N ALA A 238 15.45 -0.80 -9.69
CA ALA A 238 15.78 -1.10 -11.08
C ALA A 238 14.82 -0.40 -12.07
N VAL A 239 13.55 -0.27 -11.71
CA VAL A 239 12.52 0.37 -12.55
C VAL A 239 12.77 1.87 -12.72
N SER A 240 13.25 2.56 -11.67
CA SER A 240 13.58 3.99 -11.77
C SER A 240 14.73 4.27 -12.75
N GLY A 241 15.74 3.40 -12.80
CA GLY A 241 16.86 3.54 -13.74
C GLY A 241 16.41 3.44 -15.20
N ILE A 242 15.47 2.53 -15.48
CA ILE A 242 14.88 2.36 -16.81
C ILE A 242 13.99 3.57 -17.17
N ALA A 243 13.13 4.02 -16.26
CA ALA A 243 12.27 5.19 -16.49
C ALA A 243 13.06 6.48 -16.74
N ALA A 244 14.14 6.73 -15.98
CA ALA A 244 15.04 7.86 -16.20
C ALA A 244 15.78 7.76 -17.54
N GLY A 245 16.18 6.56 -17.96
CA GLY A 245 16.78 6.32 -19.27
C GLY A 245 15.83 6.65 -20.42
N ILE A 246 14.56 6.27 -20.30
CA ILE A 246 13.52 6.58 -21.31
C ILE A 246 13.26 8.09 -21.37
N ALA A 247 13.12 8.77 -20.23
CA ALA A 247 12.89 10.21 -20.18
C ALA A 247 14.03 11.02 -20.84
N ASN A 248 15.28 10.62 -20.63
CA ASN A 248 16.44 11.25 -21.29
C ASN A 248 16.48 11.01 -22.81
N THR A 249 15.94 9.88 -23.30
CA THR A 249 15.86 9.64 -24.75
C THR A 249 14.77 10.45 -25.43
N THR A 250 13.70 10.81 -24.71
CA THR A 250 12.61 11.66 -25.23
C THR A 250 12.96 13.14 -25.26
N ASP A 251 13.82 13.62 -24.36
CA ASP A 251 14.24 15.03 -24.30
C ASP A 251 15.29 15.40 -25.37
N ASN A 252 15.96 14.39 -25.95
CA ASN A 252 16.96 14.57 -27.01
C ASN A 252 16.36 14.58 -28.44
N GLY A 253 15.04 14.62 -28.58
CA GLY A 253 14.33 14.58 -29.87
C GLY A 253 13.91 15.94 -30.44
N GLY A 254 14.24 17.06 -29.78
CA GLY A 254 13.79 18.39 -30.18
C GLY A 254 14.92 19.32 -30.65
N GLY A 255 15.13 19.41 -31.97
CA GLY A 255 15.71 20.60 -32.60
C GLY A 255 16.82 20.35 -33.62
N GLY A 256 16.54 20.64 -34.89
CA GLY A 256 17.56 20.77 -35.93
C GLY A 256 17.03 20.56 -37.33
N ALA A 257 16.16 21.45 -37.81
CA ALA A 257 16.03 21.68 -39.24
C ALA A 257 17.32 22.37 -39.72
N ASP A 258 17.98 21.78 -40.71
CA ASP A 258 18.86 22.51 -41.62
C ASP A 258 18.62 21.97 -43.03
N ASP A 259 17.97 22.81 -43.83
CA ASP A 259 17.94 22.73 -45.28
C ASP A 259 19.37 22.88 -45.83
N GLN A 260 19.73 22.04 -46.81
CA GLN A 260 20.56 22.49 -47.92
C GLN A 260 20.29 21.68 -49.18
N ASP A 261 19.61 22.37 -50.10
CA ASP A 261 19.41 22.19 -51.54
C ASP A 261 20.45 21.37 -52.33
N GLY A 262 19.94 20.69 -53.38
CA GLY A 262 20.79 20.22 -54.48
C GLY A 262 20.16 19.27 -55.50
N ASP A 263 19.14 19.73 -56.23
CA ASP A 263 18.88 19.52 -57.68
C ASP A 263 19.07 18.13 -58.34
N ALA A 264 17.99 17.56 -58.88
CA ALA A 264 17.76 17.39 -60.33
C ALA A 264 16.78 16.24 -60.69
N GLY A 265 15.82 16.55 -61.57
CA GLY A 265 15.50 15.63 -62.68
C GLY A 265 14.17 14.85 -62.64
N THR A 266 13.09 15.52 -63.04
CA THR A 266 12.12 15.10 -64.08
C THR A 266 11.50 13.69 -64.06
N SER A 267 10.16 13.68 -64.00
CA SER A 267 9.30 12.64 -64.57
C SER A 267 9.33 12.65 -66.11
N GLU A 268 9.56 11.49 -66.72
CA GLU A 268 9.03 11.02 -68.02
C GLU A 268 9.09 9.48 -67.95
N ALA A 269 7.96 8.78 -67.84
CA ALA A 269 7.12 8.27 -68.93
C ALA A 269 7.41 6.79 -69.25
N ASP A 270 6.32 6.04 -69.32
CA ASP A 270 6.07 4.75 -69.96
C ASP A 270 6.56 3.40 -69.37
N SER A 271 5.55 2.52 -69.30
CA SER A 271 5.52 1.04 -69.24
C SER A 271 5.69 0.35 -67.88
#